data_AF-A0A484Z8G9-F1
#
_entry.id   AF-A0A484Z8G9-F1
#
_cell.length_a   1.000
_cell.length_b   1.000
_cell.length_c   1.000
_cell.angle_alpha   90.00
_cell.angle_beta   90.00
_cell.angle_gamma   90.00
#
_symmetry.space_group_name_H-M   'P 1'
#
loop_
_entity.id
_entity.type
_entity.pdbx_description
1 polymer ?
#
loop_
_entity_poly.entity_id
_entity_poly.type
_entity_poly.pdbx_seq_one_letter_code
_entity_poly.pdbx_strand_id
1 'polypeptide(L)' 'MKKVICALGLAFASVSSALATTYPLTIENCGYKETFTKAPERVVALGQNTVEILLLLGLEDKVKASAFWPTKVLPAAG' A
#
# COMPACT_ATOMS: atom_id res chain seq x y z
N MET A 1 -2.66 12.15 -44.75
CA MET A 1 -3.22 10.91 -44.17
C MET A 1 -2.32 10.29 -43.07
N LYS A 2 -0.98 10.28 -43.20
CA LYS A 2 -0.04 9.82 -42.15
C LYS A 2 -0.07 10.58 -40.81
N LYS A 3 -0.45 11.87 -40.83
CA LYS A 3 -0.48 12.72 -39.60
C LYS A 3 -1.65 12.41 -38.66
N VAL A 4 -2.73 11.82 -39.17
CA VAL A 4 -3.94 11.50 -38.38
C VAL A 4 -3.73 10.25 -37.52
N ILE A 5 -2.84 9.35 -37.95
CA ILE A 5 -2.53 8.09 -37.26
C ILE A 5 -1.75 8.34 -35.95
N CYS A 6 -0.89 9.37 -35.87
CA CYS A 6 -0.18 9.72 -34.64
C CYS A 6 -1.09 10.33 -33.56
N ALA A 7 -2.18 11.01 -33.94
CA ALA A 7 -3.07 11.66 -32.97
C ALA A 7 -3.96 10.66 -32.22
N LEU A 8 -4.32 9.54 -32.85
CA LEU A 8 -5.17 8.52 -32.23
C LEU A 8 -4.41 7.64 -31.22
N GLY A 9 -3.10 7.47 -31.38
CA GLY A 9 -2.25 6.73 -30.44
C GLY A 9 -2.02 7.47 -29.11
N LEU A 10 -2.03 8.81 -29.11
CA LEU A 10 -1.86 9.62 -27.90
C LEU A 10 -3.11 9.64 -27.00
N ALA A 11 -4.29 9.34 -27.53
CA ALA A 11 -5.53 9.35 -26.76
C ALA A 11 -5.68 8.13 -25.83
N PHE A 12 -4.92 7.05 -26.05
CA PHE A 12 -4.98 5.84 -25.23
C PHE A 12 -4.06 5.86 -24.00
N ALA A 13 -3.12 6.80 -23.92
CA ALA A 13 -2.15 6.86 -22.81
C ALA A 13 -2.73 7.50 -21.53
N SER A 14 -3.93 8.07 -21.57
CA SER A 14 -4.55 8.80 -20.45
C SER A 14 -5.30 7.90 -19.44
N VAL A 15 -5.40 6.58 -19.69
CA VAL A 15 -6.17 5.64 -18.85
C VAL A 15 -5.31 5.01 -17.73
N SER A 16 -4.02 5.32 -17.60
CA SER A 16 -3.19 4.76 -16.51
C SER A 16 -3.46 5.38 -15.13
N SER A 17 -4.20 6.50 -15.03
CA SER A 17 -4.44 7.19 -13.75
C SER A 17 -5.59 6.59 -12.93
N ALA A 18 -6.33 5.60 -13.46
CA ALA A 18 -7.46 4.99 -12.75
C ALA A 18 -7.04 4.04 -11.60
N LEU A 19 -5.74 3.77 -11.44
CA LEU A 19 -5.20 2.86 -10.44
C LEU A 19 -4.48 3.55 -9.27
N ALA A 20 -4.34 4.88 -9.30
CA ALA A 20 -3.72 5.60 -8.20
C ALA A 20 -4.67 5.69 -7.01
N THR A 21 -4.17 5.42 -5.80
CA THR A 21 -4.94 5.62 -4.57
C THR A 21 -5.29 7.10 -4.39
N THR A 22 -6.58 7.40 -4.21
CA THR A 22 -7.05 8.74 -3.86
C THR A 22 -6.91 8.98 -2.37
N TYR A 23 -6.39 10.16 -2.00
CA TYR A 23 -6.24 10.60 -0.61
C TYR A 23 -7.10 11.85 -0.34
N PRO A 24 -7.54 12.09 0.92
CA PRO A 24 -7.32 11.25 2.09
C PRO A 24 -8.07 9.91 1.99
N LEU A 25 -7.41 8.83 2.39
CA LEU A 25 -7.95 7.48 2.42
C LEU A 25 -8.19 7.06 3.86
N THR A 26 -9.43 6.74 4.22
CA THR A 26 -9.78 6.17 5.52
C THR A 26 -10.02 4.67 5.39
N ILE A 27 -9.34 3.88 6.22
CA ILE A 27 -9.46 2.42 6.30
C ILE A 27 -9.91 2.05 7.71
N GLU A 28 -10.86 1.12 7.81
CA GLU A 28 -11.18 0.47 9.09
C GLU A 28 -10.25 -0.73 9.31
N ASN A 29 -9.56 -0.74 10.45
CA ASN A 29 -8.62 -1.78 10.84
C ASN A 29 -8.88 -2.17 12.30
N CYS A 30 -9.34 -3.41 12.51
CA CYS A 30 -9.67 -3.94 13.84
C CYS A 30 -10.63 -3.03 14.66
N GLY A 31 -11.57 -2.36 13.98
CA GLY A 31 -12.53 -1.43 14.59
C GLY A 31 -12.00 0.00 14.80
N TYR A 32 -10.75 0.28 14.45
CA TYR A 32 -10.18 1.62 14.43
C TYR A 32 -10.26 2.21 13.02
N LYS A 33 -10.59 3.50 12.90
CA LYS A 33 -10.59 4.22 11.61
C LYS A 33 -9.28 4.99 11.47
N GLU A 34 -8.42 4.50 10.58
CA GLU A 34 -7.13 5.12 10.27
C GLU A 34 -7.23 5.93 8.98
N THR A 35 -6.77 7.19 9.01
CA THR A 35 -6.81 8.07 7.83
C THR A 35 -5.40 8.42 7.37
N PHE A 36 -5.10 8.05 6.13
CA PHE A 36 -3.86 8.37 5.43
C PHE A 36 -4.10 9.59 4.54
N THR A 37 -3.33 10.66 4.73
CA THR A 37 -3.44 11.87 3.90
C THR A 37 -2.58 11.81 2.62
N LYS A 38 -1.63 10.86 2.58
CA LYS A 38 -0.78 10.51 1.45
C LYS A 38 -0.26 9.09 1.60
N ALA A 39 0.40 8.56 0.56
CA ALA A 39 1.09 7.28 0.65
C ALA A 39 2.17 7.29 1.76
N PRO A 40 2.27 6.25 2.61
CA PRO A 40 3.32 6.17 3.62
C PRO A 40 4.73 6.16 3.04
N GLU A 41 5.62 6.99 3.59
CA GLU A 41 7.02 7.10 3.14
C GLU A 41 7.99 6.32 4.03
N ARG A 42 7.58 6.01 5.27
CA ARG A 42 8.38 5.36 6.29
C ARG A 42 7.48 4.41 7.08
N VAL A 43 7.82 3.13 7.09
CA VAL A 43 7.04 2.07 7.72
C VAL A 43 7.90 1.34 8.75
N VAL A 44 7.32 1.07 9.93
CA VAL A 44 7.85 0.11 10.89
C VAL A 44 6.97 -1.12 10.82
N ALA A 45 7.53 -2.26 10.41
CA ALA A 45 6.77 -3.50 10.20
C ALA A 45 6.82 -4.37 11.46
N LEU A 46 5.66 -4.63 12.07
CA LEU A 46 5.55 -5.52 13.23
C LEU A 46 5.09 -6.91 12.76
N GLY A 47 5.91 -7.93 13.00
CA GLY A 47 5.67 -9.31 12.58
C GLY A 47 6.27 -9.65 11.21
N GLN A 48 6.63 -10.92 11.03
CA GLN A 48 7.27 -11.44 9.81
C GLN A 48 6.35 -11.31 8.58
N ASN A 49 5.07 -11.67 8.74
CA ASN A 49 4.07 -11.56 7.67
C ASN A 49 3.95 -10.13 7.13
N THR A 50 3.95 -9.12 8.00
CA THR A 50 3.83 -7.71 7.61
C THR A 50 5.00 -7.26 6.76
N VAL A 51 6.24 -7.61 7.14
CA VAL A 51 7.41 -7.22 6.35
C VAL A 51 7.45 -7.97 5.01
N GLU A 52 7.13 -9.26 4.98
CA GLU A 52 7.11 -10.04 3.73
C GLU A 52 6.08 -9.53 2.72
N ILE A 53 4.89 -9.12 3.15
CA ILE A 53 3.89 -8.50 2.27
C ILE A 53 4.46 -7.23 1.61
N LEU A 54 5.14 -6.37 2.38
CA LEU A 54 5.73 -5.14 1.84
C LEU A 54 6.83 -5.46 0.82
N LEU A 55 7.63 -6.49 1.05
CA LEU A 55 8.66 -6.94 0.11
C LEU A 55 8.05 -7.47 -1.20
N LEU A 56 6.99 -8.29 -1.12
CA LEU A 56 6.30 -8.82 -2.31
C LEU A 56 5.64 -7.73 -3.16
N LEU A 57 5.30 -6.59 -2.55
CA LEU A 57 4.77 -5.41 -3.24
C LEU A 57 5.87 -4.47 -3.78
N GLY A 58 7.15 -4.78 -3.60
CA GLY A 58 8.27 -3.92 -4.01
C GLY A 58 8.40 -2.65 -3.18
N LEU A 59 8.04 -2.70 -1.89
CA LEU A 59 8.03 -1.57 -0.96
C LEU A 59 9.15 -1.63 0.09
N GLU A 60 10.19 -2.43 -0.13
CA GLU A 60 11.33 -2.60 0.78
C GLU A 60 11.97 -1.26 1.17
N ASP A 61 12.09 -0.31 0.24
CA ASP A 61 12.66 1.02 0.48
C ASP A 61 11.87 1.85 1.51
N LYS A 62 10.59 1.52 1.73
CA LYS A 62 9.74 2.21 2.72
C LYS A 62 9.92 1.66 4.13
N VAL A 63 10.42 0.43 4.29
CA VAL A 63 10.62 -0.20 5.60
C VAL A 63 11.86 0.39 6.27
N LYS A 64 11.68 1.05 7.42
CA LYS A 64 12.77 1.67 8.19
C LYS A 64 13.20 0.84 9.39
N ALA A 65 12.32 -0.02 9.87
CA ALA A 65 12.61 -1.00 10.90
C ALA A 65 11.59 -2.15 10.82
N SER A 66 11.99 -3.31 11.29
CA SER A 66 11.07 -4.40 11.61
C SER A 66 11.23 -4.78 13.08
N ALA A 67 10.16 -5.28 13.67
CA ALA A 67 10.19 -5.83 15.02
C ALA A 67 9.27 -7.03 15.13
N PHE A 68 9.57 -7.90 16.09
CA PHE A 68 8.75 -9.04 16.44
C PHE A 68 8.17 -8.81 17.83
N TRP A 69 6.91 -9.21 18.02
CA TRP A 69 6.22 -9.07 19.30
C TRP A 69 6.08 -10.44 19.98
N PRO A 70 7.02 -10.83 20.86
CA PRO A 70 6.88 -12.04 21.65
C PRO A 70 5.92 -11.78 22.81
N THR A 71 4.66 -12.22 22.68
CA THR A 71 3.73 -12.31 23.83
C THR A 71 3.54 -13.75 24.27
N LYS A 72 3.33 -13.95 25.58
CA LYS A 72 2.73 -15.20 26.06
C LYS A 72 1.37 -15.36 25.42
N VAL A 73 1.07 -16.58 24.98
CA VAL A 73 -0.27 -16.97 24.54
C VAL A 73 -1.24 -16.64 25.68
N LEU A 74 -2.34 -15.94 25.36
CA LEU A 74 -3.38 -15.66 26.34
C LEU A 74 -3.90 -16.98 26.92
N PRO A 75 -4.24 -17.05 28.22
CA PRO A 75 -4.86 -18.24 28.79
C PRO A 75 -6.10 -18.62 27.99
N ALA A 76 -6.35 -19.92 27.82
CA ALA A 76 -7.60 -20.37 27.22
C ALA A 76 -8.78 -19.76 28.00
N ALA A 77 -9.74 -19.16 27.30
CA ALA A 77 -10.99 -18.76 27.92
C ALA A 77 -11.69 -20.04 28.39
N GLY A 78 -11.81 -20.19 29.72
CA GLY A 78 -12.60 -21.24 30.35
C GLY A 78 -14.09 -20.95 30.30
#